data_AF-A0A316HHT7-F1
#
_entry.id   AF-A0A316HHT7-F1
#
_cell.length_a   1.000
_cell.length_b   1.000
_cell.length_c   1.000
_cell.angle_alpha   90.00
_cell.angle_beta   90.00
_cell.angle_gamma   90.00
#
_symmetry.space_group_name_H-M   'P 1'
#
loop_
_entity.id
_entity.type
_entity.pdbx_description
1 polymer ?
#
loop_
_entity_poly.entity_id
_entity_poly.type
_entity_poly.pdbx_seq_one_letter_code
_entity_poly.pdbx_strand_id
1 'polypeptide(L)'
;MGTGIIAKKFEVLPDNLKLKVEGYIDALLIENGISISDSAEHNSIAENKVLEIKPGFGGGKGIIGYMADDFDTPLDDFKDYM
;
A
#
# COMPACT_ATOMS: atom_id res chain seq x y z
N MET A 1 3.59 25.10 -11.20
CA MET A 1 4.77 24.89 -10.32
C MET A 1 5.90 24.35 -11.16
N GLY A 2 7.06 25.02 -11.22
CA GLY A 2 8.18 24.55 -12.05
C GLY A 2 8.90 23.37 -11.39
N THR A 3 8.85 22.18 -12.01
CA THR A 3 9.52 20.97 -11.53
C THR A 3 11.03 21.19 -11.31
N GLY A 4 11.66 22.01 -12.15
CA GLY A 4 13.08 22.37 -12.03
C GLY A 4 13.46 23.17 -10.77
N ILE A 5 12.50 23.82 -10.09
CA ILE A 5 12.77 24.51 -8.83
C ILE A 5 12.74 23.50 -7.66
N ILE A 6 11.89 22.47 -7.73
CA ILE A 6 11.81 21.41 -6.72
C ILE A 6 13.11 20.58 -6.73
N ALA A 7 13.61 20.20 -7.90
CA ALA A 7 14.84 19.41 -8.02
C ALA A 7 16.04 20.14 -7.38
N LYS A 8 16.23 21.43 -7.68
CA LYS A 8 17.30 22.24 -7.07
C LYS A 8 17.17 22.35 -5.55
N LYS A 9 15.94 22.44 -5.03
CA LYS A 9 15.70 22.47 -3.58
C LYS A 9 15.99 21.12 -2.93
N PHE A 10 15.69 20.02 -3.61
CA PHE A 10 15.95 18.67 -3.12
C PHE A 10 17.46 18.36 -3.05
N GLU A 11 18.24 18.81 -4.04
CA GLU A 11 19.70 18.62 -4.09
C GLU A 11 20.45 19.32 -2.95
N VAL A 12 19.95 20.48 -2.49
CA VAL A 12 20.59 21.29 -1.43
C VAL A 12 20.30 20.73 -0.02
N LEU A 13 19.33 19.83 0.12
CA LEU A 13 18.96 19.29 1.43
C LEU A 13 19.98 18.24 1.93
N PRO A 14 20.21 18.16 3.25
CA PRO A 14 20.98 17.08 3.86
C PRO A 14 20.20 15.75 3.78
N ASP A 15 20.93 14.62 3.79
CA ASP A 15 20.37 13.31 3.44
C ASP A 15 19.28 12.83 4.40
N ASN A 16 19.33 13.23 5.66
CA ASN A 16 18.29 12.95 6.64
C ASN A 16 16.95 13.63 6.30
N LEU A 17 16.98 14.78 5.62
CA LEU A 17 15.77 15.48 5.17
C LEU A 17 15.29 14.96 3.82
N LYS A 18 16.18 14.47 2.95
CA LYS A 18 15.79 13.80 1.70
C LYS A 18 14.92 12.58 1.96
N LEU A 19 15.31 11.73 2.91
CA LEU A 19 14.52 10.57 3.33
C LEU A 19 13.11 10.96 3.79
N LYS A 20 12.98 12.07 4.52
CA LYS A 20 11.67 12.58 4.96
C LYS A 20 10.82 13.07 3.80
N VAL A 21 11.44 13.69 2.80
CA VAL A 21 10.75 14.15 1.59
C VAL A 21 10.31 12.97 0.73
N GLU A 22 11.15 11.96 0.56
CA GLU A 22 10.81 10.70 -0.12
C GLU A 22 9.61 10.03 0.54
N GLY A 23 9.66 9.80 1.85
CA GLY A 23 8.52 9.19 2.57
C GLY A 23 7.24 10.02 2.52
N TYR A 24 7.35 11.35 2.42
CA TYR A 24 6.18 12.21 2.22
C TYR A 24 5.60 12.08 0.80
N ILE A 25 6.46 11.97 -0.21
CA ILE A 25 6.03 11.72 -1.60
C ILE A 25 5.34 10.36 -1.69
N ASP A 26 5.92 9.31 -1.08
CA ASP A 26 5.31 7.97 -1.03
C ASP A 26 3.94 8.00 -0.35
N ALA A 27 3.80 8.72 0.77
CA ALA A 27 2.53 8.87 1.45
C ALA A 27 1.46 9.53 0.57
N LEU A 28 1.82 10.59 -0.16
CA LEU A 28 0.91 11.26 -1.09
C LEU A 28 0.50 10.35 -2.25
N LEU A 29 1.42 9.54 -2.76
CA LEU A 29 1.15 8.59 -3.84
C LEU A 29 0.16 7.51 -3.38
N ILE A 30 0.39 6.93 -2.19
CA ILE A 30 -0.50 5.93 -1.58
C ILE A 30 -1.89 6.53 -1.31
N GLU A 31 -1.96 7.72 -0.72
CA GLU A 31 -3.22 8.40 -0.41
C GLU A 31 -4.08 8.65 -1.66
N ASN A 32 -3.44 9.00 -2.78
CA ASN A 32 -4.13 9.27 -4.03
C ASN A 32 -4.27 8.05 -4.94
N GLY A 33 -3.83 6.85 -4.50
CA GLY A 33 -3.87 5.63 -5.29
C GLY A 33 -3.01 5.68 -6.55
N ILE A 34 -1.99 6.54 -6.59
CA ILE A 34 -1.10 6.73 -7.73
C ILE A 34 0.12 5.84 -7.52
N SER A 35 0.14 4.69 -8.17
CA SER A 35 1.37 3.90 -8.25
C SER A 35 2.29 4.53 -9.28
N ILE A 36 3.48 4.97 -8.86
CA ILE A 36 4.59 5.17 -9.81
C ILE A 36 5.06 3.77 -10.19
N SER A 37 4.33 3.14 -11.11
CA SER A 37 4.87 2.03 -11.86
C SER A 37 5.89 2.63 -12.80
N ASP A 38 7.17 2.33 -12.60
CA ASP A 38 8.08 2.33 -13.73
C ASP A 38 7.41 1.50 -14.82
N SER A 39 7.15 2.13 -15.97
CA SER A 39 6.68 1.47 -17.18
C SER A 39 7.74 0.48 -17.63
N ALA A 40 7.76 -0.72 -17.05
CA ALA A 40 8.47 -1.89 -17.54
C ALA A 40 7.85 -3.15 -16.91
N GLU A 41 6.86 -3.69 -17.61
CA GLU A 41 6.64 -5.13 -17.77
C GLU A 41 6.75 -6.01 -16.52
N HIS A 42 5.61 -6.27 -15.86
CA HIS A 42 5.25 -7.65 -15.52
C HIS A 42 3.73 -7.80 -15.58
N ASN A 43 3.23 -7.90 -16.81
CA ASN A 43 2.05 -8.70 -17.09
C ASN A 43 2.42 -10.16 -16.84
N SER A 44 1.95 -10.71 -15.72
CA SER A 44 1.62 -12.14 -15.66
C SER A 44 0.43 -12.31 -14.73
N ILE A 45 -0.73 -12.38 -15.38
CA ILE A 45 -1.90 -13.13 -14.93
C ILE A 45 -1.42 -14.50 -14.46
N ALA A 46 -1.52 -14.79 -13.17
CA ALA A 46 -1.52 -16.14 -12.62
C ALA A 46 -1.98 -16.09 -11.15
N GLU A 47 -3.24 -16.50 -10.96
CA GLU A 47 -3.69 -17.43 -9.92
C GLU A 47 -3.46 -17.07 -8.43
N ASN A 48 -4.57 -16.82 -7.73
CA ASN A 48 -4.78 -17.06 -6.29
C ASN A 48 -3.61 -16.71 -5.35
N LYS A 49 -3.06 -15.51 -5.46
CA LYS A 49 -2.30 -14.95 -4.35
C LYS A 49 -3.29 -14.37 -3.35
N VAL A 50 -3.61 -15.13 -2.30
CA VAL A 50 -4.22 -14.60 -1.08
C VAL A 50 -3.43 -13.34 -0.73
N LEU A 51 -4.06 -12.18 -0.89
CA LEU A 51 -3.45 -10.92 -0.52
C LEU A 51 -3.30 -10.99 1.00
N GLU A 52 -2.08 -11.26 1.49
CA GLU A 52 -1.78 -11.12 2.91
C GLU A 52 -1.94 -9.64 3.26
N ILE A 53 -3.16 -9.27 3.64
CA ILE A 53 -3.48 -7.93 4.13
C ILE A 53 -2.70 -7.79 5.44
N LYS A 54 -1.57 -7.08 5.37
CA LYS A 54 -0.83 -6.73 6.58
C LYS A 54 -1.75 -5.83 7.42
N PRO A 55 -2.13 -6.25 8.63
CA PRO A 55 -3.02 -5.46 9.45
C PRO A 55 -2.29 -4.18 9.86
N GLY A 56 -2.83 -3.05 9.37
CA GLY A 56 -2.30 -1.73 9.64
C GLY A 56 -2.54 -1.26 11.08
N PHE A 57 -2.02 -0.07 11.38
CA PHE A 57 -2.29 0.61 12.65
C PHE A 57 -3.79 0.90 12.80
N GLY A 58 -4.39 0.54 13.94
CA GLY A 58 -5.82 0.70 14.21
C GLY A 58 -6.68 -0.55 14.01
N GLY A 59 -6.12 -1.66 13.50
CA GLY A 59 -6.79 -2.95 13.57
C GLY A 59 -6.87 -3.40 15.03
N GLY A 60 -8.07 -3.76 15.52
CA GLY A 60 -8.36 -4.13 16.92
C GLY A 60 -7.70 -5.42 17.44
N LYS A 61 -6.50 -5.73 16.95
CA LYS A 61 -5.65 -6.84 17.40
C LYS A 61 -5.50 -6.79 18.93
N GLY A 62 -5.93 -7.86 19.59
CA GLY A 62 -5.89 -8.00 21.05
C GLY A 62 -7.14 -7.53 21.79
N ILE A 63 -8.12 -6.92 21.11
CA ILE A 63 -9.42 -6.55 21.71
C ILE A 63 -10.45 -7.66 21.48
N ILE A 64 -10.40 -8.30 20.30
CA ILE A 64 -11.25 -9.45 19.97
C ILE A 64 -10.60 -10.71 20.57
N GLY A 65 -11.21 -11.27 21.61
CA GLY A 65 -10.67 -12.42 22.35
C GLY A 65 -10.96 -13.80 21.73
N TYR A 66 -11.90 -13.88 20.80
CA TYR A 66 -12.23 -15.11 20.07
C TYR A 66 -12.78 -14.76 18.68
N MET A 67 -12.28 -15.44 17.66
CA MET A 67 -12.75 -15.40 16.28
C MET A 67 -12.88 -16.85 15.83
N ALA A 68 -13.96 -17.18 15.12
CA ALA A 68 -14.14 -18.52 14.59
C ALA A 68 -13.10 -18.82 13.49
N ASP A 69 -12.63 -20.06 13.41
CA ASP A 69 -11.57 -20.46 12.47
C ASP A 69 -11.97 -20.33 11.00
N ASP A 70 -13.28 -20.26 10.74
CA ASP A 70 -13.90 -20.15 9.42
C ASP A 70 -14.36 -18.73 9.08
N PHE A 71 -14.03 -17.72 9.89
CA PHE A 71 -14.51 -16.35 9.71
C PHE A 71 -14.20 -15.78 8.31
N ASP A 72 -13.03 -16.08 7.76
CA ASP A 72 -12.61 -15.61 6.44
C ASP A 72 -13.18 -16.46 5.28
N THR A 73 -13.92 -17.53 5.59
CA THR A 73 -14.51 -18.40 4.56
C THR A 73 -15.80 -17.77 4.01
N PRO A 74 -16.06 -17.90 2.69
CA PRO A 74 -17.30 -17.40 2.13
C PRO A 74 -18.48 -18.22 2.66
N LEU A 75 -19.56 -17.52 3.04
CA LEU A 75 -20.81 -18.18 3.38
C LEU A 75 -21.32 -18.99 2.19
N ASP A 76 -22.02 -20.10 2.47
CA ASP A 76 -22.46 -21.05 1.45
C ASP A 76 -23.20 -20.39 0.28
N ASP A 77 -24.07 -19.43 0.55
CA ASP A 77 -24.86 -18.70 -0.46
C ASP A 77 -24.03 -17.76 -1.35
N PHE A 78 -22.83 -17.40 -0.92
CA PHE A 78 -21.91 -16.51 -1.63
C PHE A 78 -20.71 -17.24 -2.24
N LYS A 79 -20.62 -18.57 -2.11
CA LYS A 79 -19.56 -19.39 -2.72
C LYS A 79 -19.48 -19.24 -4.24
N ASP A 80 -20.63 -19.05 -4.89
CA ASP A 80 -20.71 -18.93 -6.35
C ASP A 80 -20.30 -17.53 -6.86
N TYR A 81 -20.06 -16.57 -5.97
CA TYR A 81 -19.83 -15.15 -6.29
C TYR A 81 -18.48 -14.59 -5.78
N MET A 82 -17.78 -15.31 -4.90
CA MET A 82 -16.46 -14.97 -4.35
C MET A 82 -15.36 -15.71 -5.10
#